data_AF-A0A836SC88-F1
#
_entry.id   AF-A0A836SC88-F1
#
_cell.length_a   1.000
_cell.length_b   1.000
_cell.length_c   1.000
_cell.angle_alpha   90.00
_cell.angle_beta   90.00
_cell.angle_gamma   90.00
#
_symmetry.space_group_name_H-M   'P 1'
#
loop_
_entity.id
_entity.type
_entity.pdbx_description
1 polymer ?
#
loop_
_entity_poly.entity_id
_entity_poly.type
_entity_poly.pdbx_seq_one_letter_code
_entity_poly.pdbx_strand_id
1 'polypeptide(L)'
;MTFKPHLLLCLMSVSLVTHADNRALLVGIDEYKYINELIGSKQDVENMSQFIQSEWGYQPAQIRTLTDAQATRSHILSTIDNWLIRDTRRGDKVLFYYSGHGTYVKDKWPHDEKDGSDEALCPVNTTLTRDNLIRDDEIHERLKKLEGRQVTLIIDACHSGTMTKSVSFSSDQRTVKTPIFRRPLPRQTTKSAFTRETFVNTQRHVVAYSAVAPDDVALVDTHVNPREGVFTRRFIEGIRDKYADSNYDGKVSHHELLAYTRRESQAYCDKSRYQCRQGLTPQLEIK
;
A
#
# COMPACT_ATOMS: atom_id res chain seq x y z
N MET A 1 -8.69 -73.94 25.98
CA MET A 1 -7.79 -72.77 26.01
C MET A 1 -7.76 -72.17 24.61
N THR A 2 -8.51 -71.09 24.37
CA THR A 2 -8.62 -70.44 23.05
C THR A 2 -8.17 -68.99 23.19
N PHE A 3 -6.98 -68.70 22.65
CA PHE A 3 -6.41 -67.35 22.60
C PHE A 3 -7.16 -66.51 21.56
N LYS A 4 -7.76 -65.39 21.97
CA LYS A 4 -8.25 -64.33 21.08
C LYS A 4 -7.13 -63.31 20.86
N PRO A 5 -6.74 -62.99 19.61
CA PRO A 5 -5.80 -61.91 19.37
C PRO A 5 -6.55 -60.57 19.48
N HIS A 6 -6.15 -59.72 20.42
CA HIS A 6 -6.59 -58.33 20.44
C HIS A 6 -5.76 -57.54 19.43
N LEU A 7 -6.40 -57.20 18.31
CA LEU A 7 -5.88 -56.26 17.33
C LEU A 7 -5.92 -54.86 17.94
N LEU A 8 -4.77 -54.37 18.40
CA LEU A 8 -4.62 -53.01 18.92
C LEU A 8 -4.64 -52.03 17.74
N LEU A 9 -5.77 -51.38 17.51
CA LEU A 9 -5.93 -50.36 16.48
C LEU A 9 -5.23 -49.06 16.95
N CYS A 10 -4.02 -48.83 16.45
CA CYS A 10 -3.26 -47.61 16.72
C CYS A 10 -3.90 -46.46 15.92
N LEU A 11 -4.74 -45.65 16.59
CA LEU A 11 -5.29 -44.41 16.07
C LEU A 11 -4.16 -43.39 15.89
N MET A 12 -3.52 -43.41 14.72
CA MET A 12 -2.62 -42.34 14.28
C MET A 12 -3.47 -41.07 14.16
N SER A 13 -3.35 -40.18 15.14
CA SER A 13 -3.87 -38.83 15.05
C SER A 13 -3.13 -38.10 13.93
N VAL A 14 -3.71 -38.12 12.73
CA VAL A 14 -3.28 -37.25 11.64
C VAL A 14 -3.66 -35.84 12.07
N SER A 15 -2.72 -35.14 12.70
CA SER A 15 -2.79 -33.71 12.86
C SER A 15 -2.87 -33.12 11.46
N LEU A 16 -4.08 -32.76 11.03
CA LEU A 16 -4.26 -31.91 9.86
C LEU A 16 -3.44 -30.66 10.16
N VAL A 17 -2.30 -30.52 9.50
CA VAL A 17 -1.61 -29.25 9.41
C VAL A 17 -2.63 -28.34 8.73
N THR A 18 -3.35 -27.54 9.52
CA THR A 18 -4.22 -26.51 9.00
C THR A 18 -3.29 -25.55 8.28
N HIS A 19 -3.19 -25.68 6.96
CA HIS A 19 -2.44 -24.74 6.14
C HIS A 19 -2.96 -23.35 6.51
N ALA A 20 -2.08 -22.45 6.97
CA ALA A 20 -2.49 -21.09 7.27
C ALA A 20 -3.07 -20.49 5.98
N ASP A 21 -4.26 -19.90 6.07
CA ASP A 21 -4.90 -19.24 4.92
C ASP A 21 -4.52 -17.76 4.90
N ASN A 22 -3.27 -17.46 5.28
CA ASN A 22 -2.71 -16.13 5.11
C ASN A 22 -2.66 -15.82 3.61
N ARG A 23 -3.04 -14.60 3.23
CA ARG A 23 -3.10 -14.17 1.83
C ARG A 23 -2.55 -12.76 1.72
N ALA A 24 -1.64 -12.58 0.77
CA ALA A 24 -1.12 -11.27 0.38
C ALA A 24 -1.52 -10.97 -1.06
N LEU A 25 -1.91 -9.72 -1.32
CA LEU A 25 -2.03 -9.13 -2.64
C LEU A 25 -1.06 -7.96 -2.74
N LEU A 26 -0.12 -8.04 -3.67
CA LEU A 26 0.86 -7.00 -3.94
C LEU A 26 0.61 -6.41 -5.32
N VAL A 27 0.38 -5.11 -5.39
CA VAL A 27 0.07 -4.39 -6.63
C VAL A 27 1.16 -3.37 -6.91
N GLY A 28 1.69 -3.36 -8.14
CA GLY A 28 2.79 -2.49 -8.53
C GLY A 28 2.63 -2.04 -9.98
N ILE A 29 2.50 -0.75 -10.23
CA ILE A 29 2.17 -0.25 -11.56
C ILE A 29 3.15 0.85 -11.96
N ASP A 30 3.96 0.55 -12.97
CA ASP A 30 4.88 1.48 -13.62
C ASP A 30 4.31 1.94 -14.98
N GLU A 31 3.75 1.02 -15.75
CA GLU A 31 3.36 1.25 -17.15
C GLU A 31 1.88 1.63 -17.27
N TYR A 32 1.60 2.93 -17.20
CA TYR A 32 0.24 3.46 -17.35
C TYR A 32 -0.09 3.78 -18.81
N LYS A 33 -1.28 3.38 -19.26
CA LYS A 33 -1.69 3.58 -20.66
C LYS A 33 -2.07 5.02 -20.99
N TYR A 34 -2.75 5.72 -20.08
CA TYR A 34 -3.37 7.02 -20.35
C TYR A 34 -2.87 8.15 -19.47
N ILE A 35 -2.16 7.82 -18.39
CA ILE A 35 -1.53 8.78 -17.48
C ILE A 35 -0.03 8.56 -17.51
N ASN A 36 0.74 9.45 -16.88
CA ASN A 36 2.20 9.34 -16.88
C ASN A 36 2.67 8.02 -16.26
N GLU A 37 3.75 7.48 -16.80
CA GLU A 37 4.39 6.28 -16.27
C GLU A 37 5.15 6.58 -14.97
N LEU A 38 5.37 5.53 -14.19
CA LEU A 38 6.23 5.51 -13.01
C LEU A 38 7.43 4.62 -13.25
N ILE A 39 8.33 4.63 -12.28
CA ILE A 39 9.46 3.72 -12.23
C ILE A 39 9.66 3.27 -10.79
N GLY A 40 9.82 1.96 -10.60
CA GLY A 40 10.18 1.36 -9.33
C GLY A 40 9.01 0.74 -8.58
N SER A 41 7.76 0.91 -9.01
CA SER A 41 6.62 0.23 -8.38
C SER A 41 6.62 -1.28 -8.63
N LYS A 42 7.17 -1.75 -9.76
CA LYS A 42 7.45 -3.19 -9.93
C LYS A 42 8.54 -3.69 -8.99
N GLN A 43 9.61 -2.91 -8.84
CA GLN A 43 10.72 -3.26 -7.96
C GLN A 43 10.26 -3.32 -6.49
N ASP A 44 9.41 -2.38 -6.10
CA ASP A 44 8.73 -2.35 -4.81
C ASP A 44 7.95 -3.64 -4.54
N VAL A 45 7.19 -4.15 -5.52
CA VAL A 45 6.46 -5.43 -5.39
C VAL A 45 7.41 -6.60 -5.23
N GLU A 46 8.50 -6.64 -5.99
CA GLU A 46 9.51 -7.70 -5.87
C GLU A 46 10.15 -7.68 -4.47
N ASN A 47 10.58 -6.50 -4.01
CA ASN A 47 11.22 -6.32 -2.71
C ASN A 47 10.25 -6.67 -1.57
N MET A 48 9.00 -6.23 -1.65
CA MET A 48 7.96 -6.56 -0.66
C MET A 48 7.65 -8.05 -0.66
N SER A 49 7.56 -8.69 -1.83
CA SER A 49 7.32 -10.13 -1.97
C SER A 49 8.43 -10.94 -1.29
N GLN A 50 9.69 -10.59 -1.54
CA GLN A 50 10.84 -11.25 -0.89
C GLN A 50 10.82 -11.03 0.63
N PHE A 51 10.58 -9.78 1.06
CA PHE A 51 10.54 -9.40 2.46
C PHE A 51 9.46 -10.16 3.26
N ILE A 52 8.22 -10.23 2.78
CA ILE A 52 7.16 -10.92 3.52
C ILE A 52 7.33 -12.44 3.56
N GLN A 53 8.07 -13.00 2.60
CA GLN A 53 8.44 -14.41 2.62
C GLN A 53 9.53 -14.66 3.68
N SER A 54 10.58 -13.83 3.72
CA SER A 54 11.70 -14.01 4.66
C SER A 54 11.33 -13.64 6.10
N GLU A 55 10.71 -12.49 6.31
CA GLU A 55 10.49 -11.93 7.64
C GLU A 55 9.13 -12.30 8.22
N TRP A 56 8.10 -12.43 7.37
CA TRP A 56 6.71 -12.64 7.82
C TRP A 56 6.19 -14.06 7.55
N GLY A 57 7.00 -14.91 6.92
CA GLY A 57 6.74 -16.33 6.72
C GLY A 57 5.63 -16.65 5.71
N TYR A 58 5.24 -15.70 4.85
CA TYR A 58 4.33 -15.98 3.75
C TYR A 58 4.98 -16.99 2.79
N GLN A 59 4.21 -17.97 2.33
CA GLN A 59 4.65 -18.92 1.31
C GLN A 59 4.37 -18.34 -0.09
N PRO A 60 5.12 -18.72 -1.14
CA PRO A 60 4.85 -18.27 -2.51
C PRO A 60 3.39 -18.47 -2.95
N ALA A 61 2.79 -19.60 -2.57
CA ALA A 61 1.39 -19.91 -2.87
C ALA A 61 0.37 -19.00 -2.16
N GLN A 62 0.79 -18.27 -1.12
CA GLN A 62 -0.04 -17.33 -0.35
C GLN A 62 0.04 -15.89 -0.90
N ILE A 63 0.84 -15.64 -1.93
CA ILE A 63 1.08 -14.31 -2.48
C ILE A 63 0.50 -14.24 -3.90
N ARG A 64 -0.25 -13.18 -4.17
CA ARG A 64 -0.66 -12.78 -5.52
C ARG A 64 -0.04 -11.44 -5.85
N THR A 65 0.58 -11.34 -7.02
CA THR A 65 1.12 -10.11 -7.56
C THR A 65 0.29 -9.68 -8.75
N LEU A 66 -0.04 -8.40 -8.84
CA LEU A 66 -0.63 -7.78 -10.02
C LEU A 66 0.24 -6.60 -10.44
N THR A 67 0.94 -6.75 -11.56
CA THR A 67 1.80 -5.68 -12.08
C THR A 67 1.35 -5.17 -13.44
N ASP A 68 1.57 -3.88 -13.68
CA ASP A 68 1.28 -3.18 -14.94
C ASP A 68 -0.07 -3.59 -15.56
N ALA A 69 -0.04 -4.15 -16.77
CA ALA A 69 -1.22 -4.54 -17.55
C ALA A 69 -2.19 -5.46 -16.79
N GLN A 70 -1.72 -6.21 -15.79
CA GLN A 70 -2.58 -7.06 -14.95
C GLN A 70 -3.36 -6.28 -13.91
N ALA A 71 -2.85 -5.13 -13.46
CA ALA A 71 -3.38 -4.32 -12.37
C ALA A 71 -4.53 -3.41 -12.82
N THR A 72 -5.52 -3.98 -13.52
CA THR A 72 -6.75 -3.28 -13.87
C THR A 72 -7.67 -3.15 -12.67
N ARG A 73 -8.56 -2.15 -12.66
CA ARG A 73 -9.55 -1.96 -11.59
C ARG A 73 -10.30 -3.26 -11.26
N SER A 74 -10.84 -3.90 -12.30
CA SER A 74 -11.63 -5.13 -12.15
C SER A 74 -10.79 -6.26 -11.54
N HIS A 75 -9.54 -6.43 -12.01
CA HIS A 75 -8.67 -7.49 -11.51
C HIS A 75 -8.23 -7.26 -10.06
N ILE A 76 -7.88 -6.03 -9.69
CA ILE A 76 -7.55 -5.67 -8.31
C ILE A 76 -8.74 -5.95 -7.39
N LEU A 77 -9.91 -5.39 -7.68
CA LEU A 77 -11.09 -5.55 -6.82
C LEU A 77 -11.55 -7.00 -6.73
N SER A 78 -11.59 -7.72 -7.85
CA SER A 78 -11.94 -9.15 -7.85
C SER A 78 -10.92 -10.00 -7.09
N THR A 79 -9.64 -9.62 -7.07
CA THR A 79 -8.64 -10.31 -6.27
C THR A 79 -8.84 -10.00 -4.79
N ILE A 80 -9.13 -8.75 -4.39
CA ILE A 80 -9.49 -8.46 -2.99
C ILE A 80 -10.70 -9.29 -2.56
N ASP A 81 -11.76 -9.30 -3.37
CA ASP A 81 -13.03 -9.98 -3.04
C ASP A 81 -12.87 -11.51 -2.96
N ASN A 82 -12.14 -12.12 -3.91
CA ASN A 82 -12.02 -13.58 -3.97
C ASN A 82 -10.82 -14.12 -3.18
N TRP A 83 -9.66 -13.47 -3.26
CA TRP A 83 -8.41 -13.97 -2.67
C TRP A 83 -8.24 -13.54 -1.21
N LEU A 84 -8.52 -12.27 -0.89
CA LEU A 84 -8.31 -11.76 0.47
C LEU A 84 -9.53 -11.98 1.37
N ILE A 85 -10.74 -11.81 0.84
CA ILE A 85 -11.98 -11.91 1.63
C ILE A 85 -12.50 -13.35 1.67
N ARG A 86 -12.84 -13.93 0.51
CA ARG A 86 -13.48 -15.25 0.45
C ARG A 86 -12.54 -16.39 0.87
N ASP A 87 -11.27 -16.33 0.46
CA ASP A 87 -10.30 -17.42 0.65
C ASP A 87 -9.49 -17.28 1.96
N THR A 88 -9.95 -16.44 2.91
CA THR A 88 -9.43 -16.34 4.29
C THR A 88 -10.55 -16.42 5.32
N ARG A 89 -10.21 -16.72 6.58
CA ARG A 89 -11.11 -16.83 7.73
C ARG A 89 -10.57 -16.08 8.94
N ARG A 90 -11.41 -15.93 9.96
CA ARG A 90 -11.02 -15.27 11.22
C ARG A 90 -9.74 -15.89 11.79
N GLY A 91 -8.82 -15.04 12.22
CA GLY A 91 -7.49 -15.41 12.73
C GLY A 91 -6.37 -15.36 11.67
N ASP A 92 -6.71 -15.44 10.37
CA ASP A 92 -5.70 -15.37 9.31
C ASP A 92 -5.14 -13.95 9.15
N LYS A 93 -3.95 -13.87 8.54
CA LYS A 93 -3.29 -12.62 8.16
C LYS A 93 -3.62 -12.25 6.71
N VAL A 94 -4.02 -11.01 6.50
CA VAL A 94 -4.32 -10.45 5.19
C VAL A 94 -3.41 -9.25 4.97
N LEU A 95 -2.67 -9.26 3.87
CA LEU A 95 -1.86 -8.11 3.44
C LEU A 95 -2.37 -7.58 2.11
N PHE A 96 -2.63 -6.27 2.05
CA PHE A 96 -2.80 -5.54 0.81
C PHE A 96 -1.70 -4.49 0.67
N TYR A 97 -0.85 -4.66 -0.34
CA TYR A 97 0.23 -3.75 -0.67
C TYR A 97 -0.03 -3.10 -2.03
N TYR A 98 0.14 -1.79 -2.12
CA TYR A 98 -0.01 -1.06 -3.37
C TYR A 98 1.12 -0.04 -3.54
N SER A 99 1.86 -0.12 -4.65
CA SER A 99 2.77 0.92 -5.12
C SER A 99 2.35 1.41 -6.50
N GLY A 100 2.15 2.71 -6.63
CA GLY A 100 1.72 3.31 -7.89
C GLY A 100 1.20 4.73 -7.73
N HIS A 101 0.32 5.12 -8.64
CA HIS A 101 -0.38 6.39 -8.60
C HIS A 101 -1.56 6.35 -7.63
N GLY A 102 -1.76 7.48 -6.96
CA GLY A 102 -2.99 7.83 -6.28
C GLY A 102 -3.36 9.29 -6.55
N THR A 103 -4.59 9.64 -6.19
CA THR A 103 -5.20 10.93 -6.52
C THR A 103 -6.38 11.23 -5.59
N TYR A 104 -6.97 12.43 -5.72
CA TYR A 104 -8.21 12.81 -5.06
C TYR A 104 -9.33 13.07 -6.05
N VAL A 105 -10.53 12.54 -5.81
CA VAL A 105 -11.74 12.93 -6.54
C VAL A 105 -12.62 13.79 -5.65
N LYS A 106 -13.50 14.60 -6.24
CA LYS A 106 -14.58 15.22 -5.46
C LYS A 106 -15.36 14.11 -4.78
N ASP A 107 -15.57 14.27 -3.48
CA ASP A 107 -16.31 13.33 -2.66
C ASP A 107 -17.67 13.05 -3.29
N LYS A 108 -17.96 11.76 -3.42
CA LYS A 108 -19.25 11.22 -3.82
C LYS A 108 -19.80 10.41 -2.65
N TRP A 109 -21.13 10.36 -2.53
CA TRP A 109 -21.85 9.57 -1.53
C TRP A 109 -21.03 8.36 -1.00
N PRO A 110 -20.80 8.28 0.33
CA PRO A 110 -21.65 8.80 1.41
C PRO A 110 -21.41 10.23 1.89
N HIS A 111 -20.47 11.00 1.33
CA HIS A 111 -20.17 12.37 1.79
C HIS A 111 -19.61 12.44 3.22
N ASP A 112 -18.70 11.54 3.52
CA ASP A 112 -18.06 11.39 4.83
C ASP A 112 -16.72 12.14 4.95
N GLU A 113 -16.19 12.69 3.86
CA GLU A 113 -14.93 13.44 3.89
C GLU A 113 -15.13 14.92 4.24
N LYS A 114 -14.47 15.35 5.33
CA LYS A 114 -14.61 16.72 5.87
C LYS A 114 -14.05 17.79 4.93
N ASP A 115 -13.12 17.44 4.06
CA ASP A 115 -12.55 18.34 3.05
C ASP A 115 -13.26 18.25 1.68
N GLY A 116 -14.26 17.36 1.56
CA GLY A 116 -15.05 17.13 0.36
C GLY A 116 -14.30 16.44 -0.78
N SER A 117 -13.25 15.66 -0.49
CA SER A 117 -12.52 14.88 -1.50
C SER A 117 -12.19 13.45 -1.05
N ASP A 118 -12.56 12.45 -1.86
CA ASP A 118 -12.18 11.05 -1.62
C ASP A 118 -10.76 10.79 -2.13
N GLU A 119 -10.00 9.99 -1.38
CA GLU A 119 -8.74 9.42 -1.82
C GLU A 119 -8.98 8.25 -2.78
N ALA A 120 -8.14 8.12 -3.80
CA ALA A 120 -8.29 7.04 -4.76
C ALA A 120 -6.95 6.51 -5.27
N LEU A 121 -6.88 5.18 -5.41
CA LEU A 121 -5.80 4.49 -6.11
C LEU A 121 -6.09 4.51 -7.61
N CYS A 122 -5.04 4.56 -8.42
CA CYS A 122 -5.13 4.57 -9.88
C CYS A 122 -4.68 3.22 -10.47
N PRO A 123 -5.61 2.29 -10.80
CA PRO A 123 -5.29 1.11 -11.60
C PRO A 123 -4.68 1.45 -12.96
N VAL A 124 -4.07 0.47 -13.63
CA VAL A 124 -3.37 0.66 -14.91
C VAL A 124 -4.26 1.23 -16.02
N ASN A 125 -5.56 0.93 -15.95
CA ASN A 125 -6.58 1.40 -16.89
C ASN A 125 -7.27 2.69 -16.45
N THR A 126 -6.68 3.45 -15.52
CA THR A 126 -7.10 4.81 -15.17
C THR A 126 -6.98 5.71 -16.38
N THR A 127 -8.06 6.41 -16.74
CA THR A 127 -8.11 7.27 -17.92
C THR A 127 -7.82 8.73 -17.57
N LEU A 128 -7.59 9.57 -18.59
CA LEU A 128 -7.46 11.02 -18.40
C LEU A 128 -8.73 11.68 -17.82
N THR A 129 -9.89 11.06 -18.03
CA THR A 129 -11.19 11.45 -17.46
C THR A 129 -11.41 10.92 -16.04
N ARG A 130 -10.38 10.30 -15.43
CA ARG A 130 -10.41 9.76 -14.06
C ARG A 130 -11.40 8.60 -13.90
N ASP A 131 -11.64 7.85 -14.96
CA ASP A 131 -12.38 6.59 -14.88
C ASP A 131 -11.51 5.49 -14.29
N ASN A 132 -12.16 4.44 -13.81
CA ASN A 132 -11.52 3.24 -13.26
C ASN A 132 -10.70 3.44 -11.98
N LEU A 133 -10.89 4.54 -11.27
CA LEU A 133 -10.34 4.72 -9.93
C LEU A 133 -10.91 3.70 -8.93
N ILE A 134 -10.15 3.41 -7.88
CA ILE A 134 -10.62 2.68 -6.70
C ILE A 134 -10.58 3.65 -5.53
N ARG A 135 -11.76 4.06 -5.04
CA ARG A 135 -11.84 4.99 -3.90
C ARG A 135 -11.53 4.29 -2.58
N ASP A 136 -11.05 5.06 -1.62
CA ASP A 136 -10.97 4.70 -0.20
C ASP A 136 -12.25 4.04 0.33
N ASP A 137 -13.43 4.56 0.03
CA ASP A 137 -14.72 3.95 0.40
C ASP A 137 -14.87 2.52 -0.07
N GLU A 138 -14.46 2.24 -1.31
CA GLU A 138 -14.55 0.90 -1.88
C GLU A 138 -13.59 -0.07 -1.20
N ILE A 139 -12.43 0.43 -0.74
CA ILE A 139 -11.50 -0.33 0.08
C ILE A 139 -12.09 -0.51 1.47
N HIS A 140 -12.63 0.55 2.08
CA HIS A 140 -13.22 0.56 3.40
C HIS A 140 -14.34 -0.48 3.56
N GLU A 141 -15.27 -0.53 2.59
CA GLU A 141 -16.34 -1.53 2.55
C GLU A 141 -15.83 -2.97 2.43
N ARG A 142 -14.64 -3.16 1.83
CA ARG A 142 -13.98 -4.47 1.75
C ARG A 142 -13.27 -4.82 3.05
N LEU A 143 -12.65 -3.85 3.71
CA LEU A 143 -12.06 -4.04 5.04
C LEU A 143 -13.11 -4.51 6.05
N LYS A 144 -14.35 -3.98 6.00
CA LYS A 144 -15.46 -4.45 6.86
C LYS A 144 -15.71 -5.95 6.75
N LYS A 145 -15.52 -6.52 5.57
CA LYS A 145 -15.72 -7.96 5.32
C LYS A 145 -14.56 -8.82 5.82
N LEU A 146 -13.43 -8.21 6.15
CA LEU A 146 -12.26 -8.87 6.74
C LEU A 146 -12.31 -8.92 8.26
N GLU A 147 -13.45 -8.60 8.88
CA GLU A 147 -13.59 -8.62 10.33
C GLU A 147 -13.12 -9.96 10.95
N GLY A 148 -12.27 -9.83 11.96
CA GLY A 148 -11.66 -10.94 12.68
C GLY A 148 -10.42 -11.53 12.02
N ARG A 149 -9.96 -11.01 10.88
CA ARG A 149 -8.60 -11.24 10.35
C ARG A 149 -7.62 -10.22 10.94
N GLN A 150 -6.33 -10.51 10.87
CA GLN A 150 -5.25 -9.54 11.11
C GLN A 150 -4.91 -8.88 9.79
N VAL A 151 -5.30 -7.61 9.61
CA VAL A 151 -5.21 -6.94 8.31
C VAL A 151 -4.10 -5.91 8.32
N THR A 152 -3.21 -5.97 7.34
CA THR A 152 -2.17 -4.96 7.10
C THR A 152 -2.38 -4.33 5.73
N LEU A 153 -2.49 -3.00 5.68
CA LEU A 153 -2.48 -2.21 4.45
C LEU A 153 -1.18 -1.42 4.38
N ILE A 154 -0.55 -1.40 3.21
CA ILE A 154 0.65 -0.62 2.96
C ILE A 154 0.50 0.04 1.59
N ILE A 155 0.42 1.37 1.57
CA ILE A 155 0.15 2.16 0.37
C ILE A 155 1.33 3.09 0.09
N ASP A 156 2.11 2.80 -0.95
CA ASP A 156 3.17 3.66 -1.50
C ASP A 156 2.65 4.39 -2.76
N ALA A 157 1.72 5.32 -2.51
CA ALA A 157 1.12 6.16 -3.54
C ALA A 157 1.01 7.61 -3.05
N CYS A 158 1.01 8.55 -4.00
CA CYS A 158 0.66 9.94 -3.69
C CYS A 158 -0.83 10.07 -3.51
N HIS A 159 -1.24 11.07 -2.74
CA HIS A 159 -2.61 11.54 -2.81
C HIS A 159 -2.73 12.83 -3.67
N SER A 160 -1.67 13.66 -3.71
CA SER A 160 -1.74 15.08 -4.07
C SER A 160 -1.61 15.47 -5.56
N GLY A 161 -1.45 14.53 -6.50
CA GLY A 161 -1.55 14.86 -7.93
C GLY A 161 -0.54 15.90 -8.49
N THR A 162 0.57 16.25 -7.80
CA THR A 162 1.46 17.35 -8.27
C THR A 162 2.98 17.16 -8.43
N MET A 163 3.69 16.06 -8.11
CA MET A 163 4.97 15.67 -8.79
C MET A 163 5.37 14.19 -8.57
N THR A 164 6.26 13.66 -9.44
CA THR A 164 6.92 12.32 -9.51
C THR A 164 6.07 11.05 -9.43
N LYS A 165 5.23 10.85 -8.41
CA LYS A 165 4.17 9.82 -8.39
C LYS A 165 2.77 10.43 -8.49
N SER A 166 2.68 11.66 -9.01
CA SER A 166 1.45 12.38 -9.26
C SER A 166 0.83 12.07 -10.62
N VAL A 167 -0.49 11.98 -10.68
CA VAL A 167 -1.21 11.83 -11.94
C VAL A 167 -1.33 13.17 -12.67
N SER A 168 -0.76 13.29 -13.87
CA SER A 168 -0.96 14.44 -14.75
C SER A 168 -2.15 14.20 -15.70
N PHE A 169 -3.30 14.82 -15.40
CA PHE A 169 -4.49 14.80 -16.26
C PHE A 169 -4.49 16.01 -17.21
N SER A 170 -3.63 16.02 -18.23
CA SER A 170 -3.64 17.11 -19.23
C SER A 170 -4.37 16.67 -20.49
N SER A 171 -5.53 17.29 -20.76
CA SER A 171 -6.40 17.02 -21.91
C SER A 171 -6.02 17.81 -23.18
N ASP A 172 -4.75 18.14 -23.40
CA ASP A 172 -4.36 18.99 -24.52
C ASP A 172 -3.42 18.26 -25.48
N GLN A 173 -3.97 17.82 -26.61
CA GLN A 173 -3.18 17.39 -27.77
C GLN A 173 -2.38 18.59 -28.28
N ARG A 174 -1.05 18.55 -28.16
CA ARG A 174 -0.08 18.79 -29.27
C ARG A 174 1.34 18.93 -28.73
N THR A 175 2.23 18.10 -29.30
CA THR A 175 3.69 18.29 -29.46
C THR A 175 4.52 18.61 -28.22
N VAL A 176 5.44 17.69 -27.91
CA VAL A 176 6.62 17.89 -27.07
C VAL A 176 7.33 19.20 -27.44
N LYS A 177 7.25 20.21 -26.56
CA LYS A 177 8.25 21.28 -26.38
C LYS A 177 8.28 21.65 -24.89
N THR A 178 9.48 21.48 -24.32
CA THR A 178 9.98 21.86 -22.98
C THR A 178 9.08 22.77 -22.14
N PRO A 179 8.73 22.42 -20.87
CA PRO A 179 7.91 23.31 -20.07
C PRO A 179 8.76 24.41 -19.41
N ILE A 180 8.60 25.62 -19.96
CA ILE A 180 8.86 26.89 -19.28
C ILE A 180 8.02 26.92 -17.99
N PHE A 181 8.67 27.25 -16.86
CA PHE A 181 8.06 27.45 -15.54
C PHE A 181 6.76 28.28 -15.64
N ARG A 182 5.60 27.66 -15.42
CA ARG A 182 4.35 28.37 -15.13
C ARG A 182 4.21 28.49 -13.61
N ARG A 183 3.99 29.72 -13.12
CA ARG A 183 3.78 30.03 -11.69
C ARG A 183 2.67 29.15 -11.11
N PRO A 184 2.85 28.59 -9.90
CA PRO A 184 1.75 27.93 -9.20
C PRO A 184 0.64 28.96 -8.89
N LEU A 185 -0.61 28.51 -9.01
CA LEU A 185 -1.80 29.26 -8.62
C LEU A 185 -1.74 29.63 -7.12
N PRO A 186 -2.37 30.75 -6.71
CA PRO A 186 -2.33 31.16 -5.32
C PRO A 186 -3.11 30.19 -4.42
N ARG A 187 -2.43 29.68 -3.40
CA ARG A 187 -2.95 28.85 -2.31
C ARG A 187 -3.91 29.70 -1.46
N GLN A 188 -5.19 29.33 -1.38
CA GLN A 188 -6.06 29.85 -0.34
C GLN A 188 -5.60 29.26 1.00
N THR A 189 -4.98 30.10 1.81
CA THR A 189 -4.54 29.78 3.17
C THR A 189 -5.74 29.85 4.11
N THR A 190 -6.35 28.72 4.39
CA THR A 190 -7.06 28.52 5.66
C THR A 190 -6.30 27.47 6.45
N LYS A 191 -5.48 27.92 7.40
CA LYS A 191 -4.94 27.10 8.46
C LYS A 191 -6.12 26.59 9.31
N SER A 192 -6.66 25.45 8.92
CA SER A 192 -7.35 24.57 9.84
C SER A 192 -6.69 23.22 9.69
N ALA A 193 -6.05 22.75 10.76
CA ALA A 193 -5.60 21.38 10.89
C ALA A 193 -6.86 20.50 11.04
N PHE A 194 -7.56 20.26 9.93
CA PHE A 194 -8.59 19.25 9.86
C PHE A 194 -7.89 17.90 9.73
N THR A 195 -8.11 17.04 10.72
CA THR A 195 -7.74 15.63 10.65
C THR A 195 -8.55 15.03 9.50
N ARG A 196 -7.90 14.81 8.35
CA ARG A 196 -8.47 14.07 7.23
C ARG A 196 -8.75 12.65 7.68
N GLU A 197 -9.93 12.15 7.33
CA GLU A 197 -10.23 10.75 7.50
C GLU A 197 -9.57 10.01 6.33
N THR A 198 -9.05 8.83 6.59
CA THR A 198 -8.20 8.07 5.67
C THR A 198 -8.76 6.64 5.63
N PHE A 199 -8.24 5.81 4.72
CA PHE A 199 -8.73 4.46 4.36
C PHE A 199 -9.24 3.56 5.51
N VAL A 200 -8.85 3.75 6.78
CA VAL A 200 -9.01 2.79 7.88
C VAL A 200 -9.81 3.30 9.09
N ASN A 201 -10.47 4.46 9.01
CA ASN A 201 -10.98 5.19 10.19
C ASN A 201 -11.96 4.44 11.16
N THR A 202 -12.39 3.20 10.92
CA THR A 202 -13.35 2.49 11.79
C THR A 202 -12.95 1.08 12.29
N GLN A 203 -11.75 0.57 11.99
CA GLN A 203 -11.49 -0.88 12.18
C GLN A 203 -10.37 -1.23 13.16
N ARG A 204 -10.73 -1.89 14.28
CA ARG A 204 -9.82 -2.27 15.38
C ARG A 204 -8.82 -3.40 15.10
N HIS A 205 -8.78 -3.89 13.87
CA HIS A 205 -8.01 -5.08 13.46
C HIS A 205 -7.17 -4.82 12.23
N VAL A 206 -7.04 -3.55 11.87
CA VAL A 206 -6.34 -3.09 10.68
C VAL A 206 -5.17 -2.21 11.10
N VAL A 207 -4.01 -2.51 10.56
CA VAL A 207 -2.84 -1.64 10.59
C VAL A 207 -2.63 -1.09 9.19
N ALA A 208 -2.68 0.22 9.02
CA ALA A 208 -2.41 0.85 7.74
C ALA A 208 -1.18 1.75 7.80
N TYR A 209 -0.31 1.58 6.81
CA TYR A 209 0.79 2.48 6.54
C TYR A 209 0.57 3.16 5.20
N SER A 210 0.83 4.47 5.17
CA SER A 210 0.85 5.27 3.94
C SER A 210 2.22 5.92 3.81
N ALA A 211 2.76 5.94 2.59
CA ALA A 211 4.07 6.54 2.31
C ALA A 211 4.13 8.04 2.63
N VAL A 212 2.97 8.70 2.64
CA VAL A 212 2.86 10.14 2.81
C VAL A 212 1.63 10.56 3.61
N ALA A 213 1.72 11.76 4.17
CA ALA A 213 0.61 12.49 4.73
C ALA A 213 -0.27 13.06 3.61
N PRO A 214 -1.47 13.54 3.93
CA PRO A 214 -2.22 14.36 2.99
C PRO A 214 -1.39 15.57 2.54
N ASP A 215 -1.53 15.95 1.27
CA ASP A 215 -0.76 16.99 0.55
C ASP A 215 0.73 16.70 0.27
N ASP A 216 1.32 15.68 0.89
CA ASP A 216 2.69 15.21 0.61
C ASP A 216 2.74 14.34 -0.66
N VAL A 217 3.96 13.99 -1.12
CA VAL A 217 4.20 13.23 -2.35
C VAL A 217 5.06 12.00 -2.07
N ALA A 218 4.56 10.80 -2.42
CA ALA A 218 5.35 9.58 -2.40
C ALA A 218 6.44 9.63 -3.49
N LEU A 219 7.67 9.30 -3.13
CA LEU A 219 8.84 9.48 -3.99
C LEU A 219 9.51 8.16 -4.35
N VAL A 220 10.16 8.17 -5.51
CA VAL A 220 11.07 7.13 -5.97
C VAL A 220 12.48 7.52 -5.53
N ASP A 221 13.22 6.58 -4.94
CA ASP A 221 14.63 6.75 -4.59
C ASP A 221 15.47 6.71 -5.87
N THR A 222 15.91 7.89 -6.32
CA THR A 222 16.74 8.03 -7.53
C THR A 222 18.22 7.72 -7.30
N HIS A 223 18.64 7.45 -6.06
CA HIS A 223 20.04 7.18 -5.69
C HIS A 223 20.38 5.69 -5.70
N VAL A 224 19.43 4.83 -6.09
CA VAL A 224 19.62 3.38 -6.22
C VAL A 224 19.28 2.86 -7.61
N ASN A 225 19.85 1.70 -7.91
CA ASN A 225 19.59 0.94 -9.12
C ASN A 225 19.47 -0.55 -8.75
N PRO A 226 18.32 -1.21 -9.01
CA PRO A 226 17.09 -0.66 -9.60
C PRO A 226 16.45 0.43 -8.73
N ARG A 227 15.69 1.33 -9.37
CA ARG A 227 14.92 2.36 -8.65
C ARG A 227 13.73 1.71 -7.93
N GLU A 228 13.37 2.25 -6.79
CA GLU A 228 12.30 1.77 -5.91
C GLU A 228 11.70 2.95 -5.11
N GLY A 229 10.59 2.74 -4.40
CA GLY A 229 9.96 3.73 -3.54
C GLY A 229 10.81 4.03 -2.30
N VAL A 230 10.97 5.32 -1.96
CA VAL A 230 11.70 5.74 -0.75
C VAL A 230 11.06 5.12 0.48
N PHE A 231 9.73 5.19 0.59
CA PHE A 231 9.02 4.65 1.74
C PHE A 231 9.15 3.13 1.82
N THR A 232 8.84 2.41 0.75
CA THR A 232 8.89 0.93 0.70
C THR A 232 10.25 0.40 1.10
N ARG A 233 11.32 0.99 0.54
CA ARG A 233 12.68 0.64 0.90
C ARG A 233 12.96 0.79 2.40
N ARG A 234 12.62 1.95 2.99
CA ARG A 234 12.84 2.20 4.42
C ARG A 234 11.96 1.33 5.30
N PHE A 235 10.73 1.04 4.89
CA PHE A 235 9.87 0.11 5.60
C PHE A 235 10.55 -1.28 5.73
N ILE A 236 11.08 -1.79 4.62
CA ILE A 236 11.76 -3.10 4.56
C ILE A 236 13.06 -3.08 5.37
N GLU A 237 13.96 -2.12 5.11
CA GLU A 237 15.26 -2.01 5.82
C GLU A 237 15.07 -1.84 7.33
N GLY A 238 14.06 -1.05 7.75
CA GLY A 238 13.77 -0.82 9.16
C GLY A 238 13.45 -2.10 9.92
N ILE A 239 12.72 -3.03 9.31
CA ILE A 239 12.34 -4.31 9.93
C ILE A 239 13.42 -5.36 9.74
N ARG A 240 13.81 -5.64 8.49
CA ARG A 240 14.71 -6.76 8.13
C ARG A 240 16.10 -6.56 8.73
N ASP A 241 16.64 -5.34 8.58
CA ASP A 241 18.00 -5.02 8.99
C ASP A 241 18.03 -4.45 10.42
N LYS A 242 16.87 -4.45 11.10
CA LYS A 242 16.67 -3.96 12.49
C LYS A 242 17.05 -2.50 12.70
N TYR A 243 17.13 -1.69 11.64
CA TYR A 243 17.47 -0.27 11.78
C TYR A 243 16.38 0.56 12.49
N ALA A 244 15.16 0.04 12.58
CA ALA A 244 14.09 0.66 13.35
C ALA A 244 14.11 0.25 14.83
N ASP A 245 14.81 -0.82 15.23
CA ASP A 245 14.90 -1.28 16.63
C ASP A 245 15.70 -0.26 17.46
N SER A 246 15.00 0.70 18.04
CA SER A 246 15.60 1.87 18.68
C SER A 246 15.94 1.63 20.15
N ASN A 247 15.26 0.67 20.77
CA ASN A 247 15.49 0.26 22.15
C ASN A 247 16.41 -0.98 22.26
N TYR A 248 16.80 -1.57 21.13
CA TYR A 248 17.67 -2.75 21.02
C TYR A 248 17.11 -4.00 21.70
N ASP A 249 15.79 -4.17 21.70
CA ASP A 249 15.13 -5.34 22.30
C ASP A 249 15.00 -6.54 21.34
N GLY A 250 15.50 -6.39 20.10
CA GLY A 250 15.48 -7.40 19.04
C GLY A 250 14.17 -7.41 18.24
N LYS A 251 13.20 -6.58 18.59
CA LYS A 251 11.91 -6.43 17.90
C LYS A 251 11.79 -5.01 17.36
N VAL A 252 10.85 -4.83 16.43
CA VAL A 252 10.52 -3.52 15.88
C VAL A 252 9.04 -3.29 16.14
N SER A 253 8.74 -2.32 16.99
CA SER A 253 7.36 -1.87 17.21
C SER A 253 6.87 -0.98 16.06
N HIS A 254 5.55 -0.81 15.95
CA HIS A 254 4.97 0.05 14.92
C HIS A 254 5.39 1.52 15.11
N HIS A 255 5.51 1.97 16.36
CA HIS A 255 5.97 3.32 16.69
C HIS A 255 7.41 3.54 16.23
N GLU A 256 8.28 2.58 16.50
CA GLU A 256 9.68 2.59 16.08
C GLU A 256 9.82 2.61 14.57
N LEU A 257 9.07 1.77 13.87
CA LEU A 257 9.07 1.74 12.42
C LEU A 257 8.58 3.07 11.82
N LEU A 258 7.53 3.67 12.38
CA LEU A 258 7.06 4.98 11.94
C LEU A 258 8.11 6.06 12.18
N ALA A 259 8.75 6.08 13.36
CA ALA A 259 9.79 7.02 13.69
C ALA A 259 11.01 6.88 12.76
N TYR A 260 11.43 5.64 12.49
CA TYR A 260 12.47 5.30 11.53
C TYR A 260 12.14 5.79 10.13
N THR A 261 10.99 5.38 9.59
CA THR A 261 10.60 5.72 8.21
C THR A 261 10.43 7.23 8.01
N ARG A 262 9.90 7.97 9.00
CA ARG A 262 9.85 9.43 8.97
C ARG A 262 11.24 10.07 8.97
N ARG A 263 12.13 9.61 9.84
CA ARG A 263 13.51 10.13 9.91
C ARG A 263 14.26 9.89 8.59
N GLU A 264 14.18 8.69 8.04
CA GLU A 264 14.88 8.37 6.79
C GLU A 264 14.24 9.04 5.56
N SER A 265 12.94 9.26 5.57
CA SER A 265 12.26 10.08 4.55
C SER A 265 12.75 11.53 4.59
N GLN A 266 12.89 12.11 5.79
CA GLN A 266 13.48 13.44 5.95
C GLN A 266 14.93 13.47 5.49
N ALA A 267 15.73 12.45 5.83
CA ALA A 267 17.13 12.35 5.39
C ALA A 267 17.26 12.24 3.86
N TYR A 268 16.33 11.55 3.18
CA TYR A 268 16.24 11.57 1.72
C TYR A 268 15.94 12.98 1.21
N CYS A 269 14.96 13.67 1.80
CA CYS A 269 14.58 15.02 1.41
C CYS A 269 15.68 16.06 1.63
N ASP A 270 16.50 15.90 2.67
CA ASP A 270 17.64 16.78 2.91
C ASP A 270 18.68 16.71 1.77
N LYS A 271 18.85 15.52 1.17
CA LYS A 271 19.72 15.27 0.02
C LYS A 271 19.05 15.60 -1.32
N SER A 272 17.74 15.49 -1.41
CA SER A 272 16.93 15.62 -2.63
C SER A 272 15.91 16.76 -2.55
N ARG A 273 16.29 17.92 -2.00
CA ARG A 273 15.37 19.03 -1.65
C ARG A 273 14.38 19.43 -2.75
N TYR A 274 14.79 19.36 -4.02
CA TYR A 274 13.91 19.70 -5.15
C TYR A 274 12.76 18.73 -5.35
N GLN A 275 12.94 17.44 -5.01
CA GLN A 275 11.90 16.41 -5.13
C GLN A 275 10.89 16.48 -3.97
N CYS A 276 11.31 16.92 -2.79
CA CYS A 276 10.46 16.96 -1.58
C CYS A 276 9.78 18.30 -1.32
N ARG A 277 9.49 19.12 -2.35
CA ARG A 277 8.83 20.42 -2.15
C ARG A 277 7.49 20.35 -1.42
N GLN A 278 6.82 19.21 -1.54
CA GLN A 278 5.52 18.96 -0.94
C GLN A 278 5.59 18.18 0.37
N GLY A 279 6.77 17.73 0.80
CA GLY A 279 6.92 16.82 1.93
C GLY A 279 6.91 15.33 1.53
N LEU A 280 7.44 14.50 2.41
CA LEU A 280 7.45 13.04 2.35
C LEU A 280 7.33 12.52 3.79
N THR A 281 6.10 12.51 4.32
CA THR A 281 5.84 12.20 5.73
C THR A 281 5.00 10.93 5.89
N PRO A 282 5.62 9.75 6.08
CA PRO A 282 4.90 8.51 6.31
C PRO A 282 3.88 8.59 7.44
N GLN A 283 2.75 7.89 7.27
CA GLN A 283 1.66 7.80 8.23
C GLN A 283 1.44 6.36 8.67
N LEU A 284 0.88 6.23 9.87
CA LEU A 284 0.47 4.96 10.46
C LEU A 284 -0.87 5.17 11.14
N GLU A 285 -1.79 4.27 10.84
CA GLU A 285 -3.09 4.17 11.46
C GLU A 285 -3.25 2.79 12.09
N ILE A 286 -3.47 2.79 13.40
CA ILE A 286 -3.77 1.60 14.19
C ILE A 286 -4.97 1.97 15.05
N LYS A 287 -6.01 1.15 15.02
CA LYS A 287 -7.17 1.27 15.92
C LYS A 287 -7.44 -0.03 16.64
#